data_AF-A0A822CZQ1-F1
#
_entry.id   AF-A0A822CZQ1-F1
#
_cell.length_a   1.000
_cell.length_b   1.000
_cell.length_c   1.000
_cell.angle_alpha   90.00
_cell.angle_beta   90.00
_cell.angle_gamma   90.00
#
_symmetry.space_group_name_H-M   'P 1'
#
loop_
_entity.id
_entity.type
_entity.pdbx_description
1 polymer ?
#
loop_
_entity_poly.entity_id
_entity_poly.type
_entity_poly.pdbx_seq_one_letter_code
_entity_poly.pdbx_strand_id
1 'polypeptide(L)'
;RSGRTRRGIDIPLIKTWYREHCSIDHPAKVRVSCQKLLKYFVLNALHHQVDLQVYRQGYNMLNLLINRKNLNYLHLDYNFNLKSIKILTTKERKKSRFGNAFHLCNIDAFQLADGLQLIQRAFKECKIEFMDLYYHLISVYDVEPLEKITDAYLNQYLWYEADKHRLFPVWIKPADSEPHLYLFINGINNLQDIWNTNEGESDYMTAKNNIVLTYKDINHVNSYGIIHGLQRAF
;
A
#
# COMPACT_ATOMS: atom_id res chain seq x y z
N ARG A 1 -9.65 -31.96 -15.52
CA ARG A 1 -9.40 -30.72 -14.73
C ARG A 1 -7.93 -30.34 -14.81
N SER A 2 -7.43 -29.98 -15.98
CA SER A 2 -6.07 -29.45 -16.17
C SER A 2 -6.15 -28.04 -16.74
N GLY A 3 -5.20 -27.18 -16.38
CA GLY A 3 -5.15 -25.78 -16.82
C GLY A 3 -3.71 -25.27 -16.87
N ARG A 4 -3.49 -24.12 -17.52
CA ARG A 4 -2.18 -23.47 -17.59
C ARG A 4 -1.99 -22.53 -16.40
N THR A 5 -0.82 -22.57 -15.79
CA THR A 5 -0.41 -21.61 -14.76
C THR A 5 -0.36 -20.20 -15.36
N ARG A 6 -0.94 -19.22 -14.68
CA ARG A 6 -0.91 -17.81 -15.06
C ARG A 6 -0.25 -17.01 -13.95
N ARG A 7 0.31 -15.84 -14.28
CA ARG A 7 0.85 -14.93 -13.28
C ARG A 7 -0.32 -14.35 -12.48
N GLY A 8 -0.13 -14.07 -11.19
CA GLY A 8 -1.19 -13.50 -10.36
C GLY A 8 -1.79 -12.17 -10.88
N ILE A 9 -1.07 -11.39 -11.70
CA ILE A 9 -1.62 -10.15 -12.34
C ILE A 9 -2.62 -10.47 -13.43
N ASP A 10 -2.40 -11.56 -14.16
CA ASP A 10 -3.17 -11.86 -15.35
C ASP A 10 -4.57 -12.39 -15.00
N ILE A 11 -4.87 -12.47 -13.70
CA ILE A 11 -6.14 -12.90 -13.11
C ILE A 11 -6.83 -11.67 -12.50
N PRO A 12 -7.61 -10.92 -13.29
CA PRO A 12 -8.32 -9.76 -12.78
C PRO A 12 -9.58 -10.22 -12.04
N LEU A 13 -9.48 -10.32 -10.71
CA LEU A 13 -10.53 -10.85 -9.83
C LEU A 13 -11.86 -10.10 -9.95
N ILE A 14 -11.80 -8.79 -10.15
CA ILE A 14 -12.97 -7.89 -10.19
C ILE A 14 -13.48 -7.62 -11.62
N LYS A 15 -12.91 -8.27 -12.65
CA LYS A 15 -13.24 -7.99 -14.06
C LYS A 15 -14.69 -8.27 -14.42
N THR A 16 -15.30 -9.26 -13.78
CA THR A 16 -16.71 -9.61 -13.99
C THR A 16 -17.63 -8.53 -13.42
N TRP A 17 -17.29 -7.96 -12.26
CA TRP A 17 -18.16 -7.06 -11.50
C TRP A 17 -18.48 -5.75 -12.23
N TYR A 18 -17.51 -5.13 -12.92
CA TYR A 18 -17.76 -3.89 -13.67
C TYR A 18 -18.20 -4.14 -15.13
N ARG A 19 -18.19 -5.40 -15.58
CA ARG A 19 -18.72 -5.79 -16.90
C ARG A 19 -20.22 -6.02 -16.87
N GLU A 20 -20.75 -6.41 -15.72
CA GLU A 20 -22.18 -6.53 -15.49
C GLU A 20 -22.83 -5.16 -15.34
N HIS A 21 -24.13 -5.08 -15.63
CA HIS A 21 -24.87 -3.84 -15.51
C HIS A 21 -25.01 -3.46 -14.03
N CYS A 22 -24.63 -2.23 -13.68
CA CYS A 22 -24.75 -1.73 -12.32
C CYS A 22 -26.22 -1.40 -12.01
N SER A 23 -26.81 -1.99 -10.96
CA SER A 23 -28.18 -1.68 -10.52
C SER A 23 -28.34 -0.19 -10.19
N ILE A 24 -29.53 0.34 -10.49
CA ILE A 24 -29.92 1.73 -10.26
C ILE A 24 -29.94 2.08 -8.76
N ASP A 25 -30.06 1.09 -7.87
CA ASP A 25 -30.10 1.28 -6.41
C ASP A 25 -28.74 1.73 -5.85
N HIS A 26 -27.65 1.51 -6.59
CA HIS A 26 -26.31 1.92 -6.16
C HIS A 26 -26.13 3.43 -6.26
N PRO A 27 -25.38 4.07 -5.34
CA PRO A 27 -25.17 5.51 -5.36
C PRO A 27 -24.46 5.96 -6.65
N ALA A 28 -24.72 7.20 -7.09
CA ALA A 28 -24.19 7.73 -8.35
C ALA A 28 -22.66 7.60 -8.49
N LYS A 29 -21.92 7.72 -7.37
CA LYS A 29 -20.46 7.51 -7.33
C LYS A 29 -20.06 6.11 -7.83
N VAL A 30 -20.78 5.06 -7.42
CA VAL A 30 -20.50 3.67 -7.83
C VAL A 30 -20.83 3.47 -9.30
N ARG A 31 -21.97 4.00 -9.77
CA ARG A 31 -22.36 3.91 -11.19
C ARG A 31 -21.36 4.62 -12.11
N VAL A 32 -20.87 5.80 -11.71
CA VAL A 32 -19.82 6.53 -12.43
C VAL A 32 -18.50 5.74 -12.41
N SER A 33 -18.17 5.07 -11.31
CA SER A 33 -16.97 4.21 -11.22
C SER A 33 -17.06 3.03 -12.19
N CYS A 34 -18.19 2.31 -12.22
CA CYS A 34 -18.42 1.24 -13.18
C CYS A 34 -18.34 1.74 -14.63
N GLN A 35 -18.91 2.91 -14.92
CA GLN A 35 -18.79 3.54 -16.25
C GLN A 35 -17.34 3.87 -16.62
N LYS A 36 -16.52 4.36 -15.68
CA LYS A 36 -15.10 4.63 -15.92
C LYS A 36 -14.31 3.34 -16.15
N LEU A 37 -14.49 2.32 -15.31
CA LEU A 37 -13.82 1.03 -15.47
C LEU A 37 -14.18 0.36 -16.81
N LEU A 38 -15.45 0.44 -17.20
CA LEU A 38 -15.92 -0.04 -18.49
C LEU A 38 -15.32 0.78 -19.64
N LYS A 39 -15.24 2.11 -19.50
CA LYS A 39 -14.58 3.00 -20.47
C LYS A 39 -13.11 2.61 -20.67
N TYR A 40 -12.35 2.38 -19.60
CA TYR A 40 -10.95 1.93 -19.70
C TYR A 40 -10.83 0.55 -20.32
N PHE A 41 -11.71 -0.38 -19.96
CA PHE A 41 -11.76 -1.69 -20.59
C PHE A 41 -11.97 -1.61 -22.11
N VAL A 42 -12.91 -0.76 -22.55
CA VAL A 42 -13.20 -0.53 -23.98
C VAL A 42 -12.03 0.19 -24.67
N LEU A 43 -11.46 1.23 -24.06
CA LEU A 43 -10.29 1.94 -24.60
C LEU A 43 -9.11 0.99 -24.81
N ASN A 44 -8.81 0.13 -23.84
CA ASN A 44 -7.73 -0.85 -23.94
C ASN A 44 -8.01 -1.90 -25.04
N ALA A 45 -9.28 -2.27 -25.24
CA ALA A 45 -9.65 -3.17 -26.32
C ALA A 45 -9.59 -2.50 -27.70
N LEU A 46 -9.86 -1.19 -27.76
CA LEU A 46 -9.98 -0.41 -28.99
C LEU A 46 -8.62 0.11 -29.49
N HIS A 47 -7.71 0.49 -28.58
CA HIS A 47 -6.39 1.04 -28.91
C HIS A 47 -5.25 0.02 -28.92
N HIS A 48 -5.56 -1.27 -28.79
CA HIS A 48 -4.56 -2.35 -28.75
C HIS A 48 -3.56 -2.33 -29.94
N GLN A 49 -3.92 -1.77 -31.10
CA GLN A 49 -3.02 -1.62 -32.25
C GLN A 49 -2.26 -0.28 -32.29
N VAL A 50 -2.78 0.78 -31.68
CA VAL A 50 -2.18 2.13 -31.69
C VAL A 50 -0.97 2.19 -30.76
N ASP A 51 -1.04 1.49 -29.63
CA ASP A 51 0.03 1.45 -28.62
C ASP A 51 1.32 0.82 -29.19
N LEU A 52 1.19 -0.21 -30.03
CA LEU A 52 2.31 -0.82 -30.75
C LEU A 52 2.97 0.12 -31.78
N GLN A 53 2.19 1.01 -32.41
CA GLN A 53 2.75 1.97 -33.36
C GLN A 53 3.53 3.08 -32.64
N VAL A 54 2.98 3.58 -31.53
CA VAL A 54 3.68 4.58 -30.68
C VAL A 54 4.95 3.98 -30.09
N TYR A 55 4.90 2.73 -29.63
CA TYR A 55 6.06 1.97 -29.15
C TYR A 55 7.16 1.89 -30.20
N ARG A 56 6.78 1.50 -31.43
CA ARG A 56 7.71 1.39 -32.56
C ARG A 56 8.29 2.75 -32.94
N GLN A 57 7.50 3.81 -32.91
CA GLN A 57 7.96 5.17 -33.18
C GLN A 57 8.94 5.67 -32.12
N GLY A 58 8.64 5.46 -30.83
CA GLY A 58 9.53 5.81 -29.72
C GLY A 58 10.87 5.06 -29.79
N TYR A 59 10.84 3.76 -30.04
CA TYR A 59 12.03 2.93 -30.25
C TYR A 59 12.89 3.46 -31.41
N ASN A 60 12.27 3.78 -32.54
CA ASN A 60 12.97 4.32 -33.70
C ASN A 60 13.58 5.70 -33.41
N MET A 61 12.87 6.59 -32.71
CA MET A 61 13.37 7.92 -32.36
C MET A 61 14.60 7.85 -31.46
N LEU A 62 14.59 6.97 -30.46
CA LEU A 62 15.70 6.78 -29.53
C LEU A 62 16.91 6.14 -30.23
N ASN A 63 16.69 5.15 -31.10
CA ASN A 63 17.75 4.58 -31.94
C ASN A 63 18.37 5.61 -32.89
N LEU A 64 17.56 6.47 -33.50
CA LEU A 64 18.06 7.57 -34.34
C LEU A 64 18.93 8.53 -33.53
N LEU A 65 18.61 8.78 -32.26
CA LEU A 65 19.39 9.66 -31.38
C LEU A 65 20.75 9.03 -31.01
N ILE A 66 20.78 7.72 -30.73
CA ILE A 66 22.00 6.94 -30.50
C ILE A 66 22.91 6.98 -31.73
N ASN A 67 22.33 6.75 -32.92
CA ASN A 67 23.04 6.78 -34.19
C ASN A 67 23.56 8.18 -34.51
N ARG A 68 22.77 9.23 -34.28
CA ARG A 68 23.18 10.63 -34.49
C ARG A 68 24.36 11.03 -33.60
N LYS A 69 24.49 10.46 -32.40
CA LYS A 69 25.64 10.67 -31.52
C LYS A 69 26.86 9.80 -31.86
N ASN A 70 26.78 8.97 -32.90
CA ASN A 70 27.80 8.00 -33.32
C ASN A 70 28.21 7.09 -32.15
N LEU A 71 27.21 6.46 -31.52
CA LEU A 71 27.37 5.54 -30.38
C LEU A 71 27.14 4.08 -30.80
N ASN A 72 27.82 3.63 -31.85
CA ASN A 72 27.63 2.31 -32.48
C ASN A 72 27.96 1.11 -31.57
N TYR A 73 28.48 1.38 -30.38
CA TYR A 73 28.82 0.40 -29.35
C TYR A 73 27.72 0.26 -28.28
N LEU A 74 26.59 0.96 -28.45
CA LEU A 74 25.38 0.83 -27.63
C LEU A 74 24.25 0.24 -28.48
N HIS A 75 23.45 -0.61 -27.86
CA HIS A 75 22.29 -1.23 -28.44
C HIS A 75 21.08 -1.02 -27.53
N LEU A 76 20.00 -0.46 -28.07
CA LEU A 76 18.71 -0.39 -27.41
C LEU A 76 17.91 -1.65 -27.76
N ASP A 77 17.61 -2.48 -26.76
CA ASP A 77 16.73 -3.63 -26.99
C ASP A 77 15.26 -3.24 -27.08
N TYR A 78 14.42 -4.16 -27.58
CA TYR A 78 12.98 -3.94 -27.69
C TYR A 78 12.28 -3.79 -26.34
N ASN A 79 12.98 -3.92 -25.20
CA ASN A 79 12.46 -3.65 -23.86
C ASN A 79 12.99 -2.30 -23.33
N PHE A 80 13.48 -1.43 -24.22
CA PHE A 80 14.07 -0.12 -23.90
C PHE A 80 15.30 -0.14 -22.98
N ASN A 81 16.00 -1.28 -22.88
CA ASN A 81 17.26 -1.35 -22.14
C ASN A 81 18.43 -1.00 -23.05
N LEU A 82 19.25 -0.04 -22.62
CA LEU A 82 20.47 0.34 -23.31
C LEU A 82 21.64 -0.53 -22.83
N LYS A 83 22.19 -1.34 -23.72
CA LYS A 83 23.29 -2.27 -23.43
C LYS A 83 24.53 -1.92 -24.25
N SER A 84 25.71 -2.09 -23.67
CA SER A 84 26.96 -1.99 -24.42
C SER A 84 27.24 -3.28 -25.16
N ILE A 85 27.50 -3.20 -26.47
CA ILE A 85 27.83 -4.36 -27.32
C ILE A 85 29.23 -4.90 -27.00
N LYS A 86 30.13 -4.02 -26.57
CA LYS A 86 31.51 -4.33 -26.19
C LYS A 86 31.88 -3.63 -24.89
N ILE A 87 33.00 -4.04 -24.29
CA ILE A 87 33.60 -3.30 -23.16
C ILE A 87 34.03 -1.92 -23.65
N LEU A 88 33.55 -0.89 -22.97
CA LEU A 88 33.77 0.50 -23.36
C LEU A 88 35.04 1.07 -22.74
N THR A 89 35.79 1.80 -23.56
CA THR A 89 36.91 2.63 -23.09
C THR A 89 36.40 3.78 -22.22
N THR A 90 37.29 4.42 -21.46
CA THR A 90 36.94 5.59 -20.63
C THR A 90 36.43 6.76 -21.47
N LYS A 91 36.94 6.94 -22.69
CA LYS A 91 36.48 7.95 -23.66
C LYS A 91 35.08 7.64 -24.17
N GLU A 92 34.82 6.40 -24.55
CA GLU A 92 33.48 5.94 -24.99
C GLU A 92 32.45 6.06 -23.86
N ARG A 93 32.80 5.65 -22.63
CA ARG A 93 31.93 5.80 -21.43
C ARG A 93 31.56 7.25 -21.16
N LYS A 94 32.52 8.18 -21.26
CA LYS A 94 32.25 9.61 -21.05
C LYS A 94 31.34 10.17 -22.17
N LYS A 95 31.54 9.75 -23.42
CA LYS A 95 30.74 10.18 -24.58
C LYS A 95 29.33 9.60 -24.57
N SER A 96 29.15 8.38 -24.07
CA SER A 96 27.87 7.68 -23.99
C SER A 96 27.04 8.01 -22.75
N ARG A 97 27.48 8.95 -21.91
CA ARG A 97 26.69 9.42 -20.77
C ARG A 97 25.48 10.19 -21.27
N PHE A 98 24.32 9.56 -21.19
CA PHE A 98 23.05 10.21 -21.40
C PHE A 98 22.59 10.88 -20.10
N GLY A 99 21.93 12.04 -20.21
CA GLY A 99 21.35 12.74 -19.09
C GLY A 99 19.97 12.20 -18.73
N ASN A 100 19.41 12.68 -17.61
CA ASN A 100 18.12 12.24 -17.09
C ASN A 100 17.00 12.35 -18.13
N ALA A 101 16.97 13.37 -18.99
CA ALA A 101 15.94 13.52 -20.02
C ALA A 101 15.85 12.32 -21.00
N PHE A 102 17.00 11.71 -21.34
CA PHE A 102 17.02 10.53 -22.22
C PHE A 102 16.58 9.27 -21.46
N HIS A 103 17.00 9.12 -20.20
CA HIS A 103 16.60 8.00 -19.36
C HIS A 103 15.13 8.06 -18.95
N LEU A 104 14.62 9.26 -18.64
CA LEU A 104 13.21 9.52 -18.39
C LEU A 104 12.39 9.26 -19.65
N CYS A 105 12.77 9.77 -20.82
CA CYS A 105 12.03 9.47 -22.06
C CYS A 105 12.05 7.95 -22.43
N ASN A 106 13.13 7.22 -22.12
CA ASN A 106 13.18 5.76 -22.26
C ASN A 106 12.26 5.03 -21.29
N ILE A 107 12.10 5.55 -20.07
CA ILE A 107 11.21 5.00 -19.04
C ILE A 107 9.77 5.41 -19.35
N ASP A 108 9.48 6.67 -19.61
CA ASP A 108 8.18 7.24 -19.92
C ASP A 108 7.58 6.63 -21.20
N ALA A 109 8.39 6.26 -22.20
CA ALA A 109 7.92 5.51 -23.38
C ALA A 109 7.45 4.08 -23.02
N PHE A 110 8.06 3.46 -22.01
CA PHE A 110 7.60 2.21 -21.41
C PHE A 110 6.35 2.44 -20.53
N GLN A 111 6.30 3.55 -19.79
CA GLN A 111 5.16 3.92 -18.94
C GLN A 111 3.92 4.43 -19.71
N LEU A 112 4.10 4.91 -20.95
CA LEU A 112 3.02 5.26 -21.86
C LEU A 112 2.39 4.02 -22.51
N ALA A 113 3.13 2.92 -22.62
CA ALA A 113 2.63 1.65 -23.17
C ALA A 113 1.94 0.78 -22.12
N ASP A 114 2.39 0.84 -20.87
CA ASP A 114 1.77 0.17 -19.74
C ASP A 114 1.04 1.19 -18.88
N GLY A 115 -0.29 1.19 -18.87
CA GLY A 115 -1.11 1.98 -17.93
C GLY A 115 -0.72 1.75 -16.46
N LEU A 116 0.28 2.48 -15.99
CA LEU A 116 0.99 2.27 -14.73
C LEU A 116 0.26 2.93 -13.56
N GLN A 117 -0.89 2.36 -13.22
CA GLN A 117 -1.32 2.27 -11.82
C GLN A 117 -1.35 0.82 -11.31
N LEU A 118 -0.93 -0.17 -12.13
CA LEU A 118 -1.04 -1.61 -11.80
C LEU A 118 0.26 -2.43 -11.95
N ILE A 119 1.39 -1.87 -12.41
CA ILE A 119 2.59 -2.64 -12.85
C ILE A 119 3.92 -2.16 -12.22
N GLN A 120 3.97 -1.74 -10.97
CA GLN A 120 5.22 -1.85 -10.22
C GLN A 120 5.16 -3.12 -9.35
N ARG A 121 5.86 -4.16 -9.81
CA ARG A 121 6.03 -5.44 -9.08
C ARG A 121 7.44 -5.66 -8.54
N ALA A 122 8.37 -4.78 -8.93
CA ALA A 122 9.73 -4.73 -8.41
C ALA A 122 9.93 -3.32 -7.87
N PHE A 123 9.95 -3.21 -6.54
CA PHE A 123 10.26 -1.98 -5.81
C PHE A 123 11.77 -1.85 -5.69
N LYS A 124 12.27 -0.62 -5.57
CA LYS A 124 13.70 -0.42 -5.30
C LYS A 124 14.02 -0.79 -3.85
N GLU A 125 15.31 -1.03 -3.59
CA GLU A 125 15.78 -1.33 -2.24
C GLU A 125 15.49 -0.15 -1.29
N CYS A 126 14.84 -0.44 -0.17
CA CYS A 126 14.59 0.52 0.91
C CYS A 126 15.75 0.46 1.91
N LYS A 127 16.35 1.62 2.22
CA LYS A 127 17.40 1.70 3.24
C LYS A 127 16.77 1.74 4.63
N ILE A 128 17.42 1.09 5.59
CA ILE A 128 17.04 1.12 7.01
C ILE A 128 18.11 1.87 7.77
N GLU A 129 17.70 2.88 8.52
CA GLU A 129 18.50 3.60 9.48
C GLU A 129 17.89 3.44 10.87
N PHE A 130 18.67 3.63 11.92
CA PHE A 130 18.16 3.57 13.30
C PHE A 130 18.30 4.95 13.94
N MET A 131 17.17 5.48 14.42
CA MET A 131 17.14 6.66 15.26
C MET A 131 17.25 6.20 16.72
N ASP A 132 18.29 6.67 17.41
CA ASP A 132 18.51 6.33 18.81
C ASP A 132 17.81 7.33 19.73
N LEU A 133 16.95 6.81 20.60
CA LEU A 133 16.28 7.57 21.65
C LEU A 133 16.91 7.34 23.03
N TYR A 134 18.08 6.69 23.11
CA TYR A 134 18.83 6.32 24.31
C TYR A 134 18.20 5.21 25.19
N TYR A 135 16.90 4.95 25.07
CA TYR A 135 16.21 3.85 25.75
C TYR A 135 15.67 2.78 24.79
N HIS A 136 15.46 3.13 23.52
CA HIS A 136 15.15 2.19 22.44
C HIS A 136 15.54 2.77 21.09
N LEU A 137 15.72 1.90 20.09
CA LEU A 137 16.04 2.26 18.71
C LEU A 137 14.76 2.22 17.86
N ILE A 138 14.51 3.27 17.08
CA ILE A 138 13.43 3.29 16.09
C ILE A 138 14.02 3.09 14.70
N SER A 139 13.52 2.08 13.98
CA SER A 139 13.87 1.89 12.57
C SER A 139 13.21 2.97 11.70
N VAL A 140 14.02 3.68 10.92
CA VAL A 140 13.59 4.69 9.93
C VAL A 140 13.86 4.12 8.54
N TYR A 141 12.82 4.08 7.70
CA TYR A 141 12.86 3.49 6.36
C TYR A 141 12.94 4.60 5.30
N ASP A 142 13.96 4.58 4.46
CA ASP A 142 14.07 5.51 3.33
C ASP A 142 13.60 4.85 2.02
N VAL A 143 12.38 5.18 1.63
CA VAL A 143 11.71 4.74 0.39
C VAL A 143 11.94 5.76 -0.73
N GLU A 144 11.99 5.29 -1.98
CA GLU A 144 12.16 6.17 -3.15
C GLU A 144 11.07 7.26 -3.23
N PRO A 145 11.39 8.52 -3.56
CA PRO A 145 10.40 9.60 -3.61
C PRO A 145 9.21 9.35 -4.52
N LEU A 146 9.40 8.68 -5.66
CA LEU A 146 8.32 8.38 -6.59
C LEU A 146 7.33 7.36 -6.01
N GLU A 147 7.85 6.33 -5.34
CA GLU A 147 7.05 5.31 -4.63
C GLU A 147 6.31 5.93 -3.44
N LYS A 148 6.95 6.84 -2.69
CA LYS A 148 6.31 7.61 -1.59
C LYS A 148 5.08 8.39 -2.06
N ILE A 149 5.10 8.99 -3.25
CA ILE A 149 3.96 9.74 -3.79
C ILE A 149 2.78 8.81 -4.09
N THR A 150 3.05 7.66 -4.73
CA THR A 150 2.02 6.66 -5.03
C THR A 150 1.43 6.06 -3.77
N ASP A 151 2.26 5.71 -2.79
CA ASP A 151 1.82 5.15 -1.52
C ASP A 151 1.01 6.16 -0.71
N ALA A 152 1.42 7.42 -0.67
CA ALA A 152 0.67 8.49 -0.02
C ALA A 152 -0.73 8.66 -0.66
N TYR A 153 -0.80 8.67 -1.99
CA TYR A 153 -2.09 8.74 -2.70
C TYR A 153 -2.97 7.52 -2.44
N LEU A 154 -2.40 6.32 -2.51
CA LEU A 154 -3.13 5.08 -2.26
C LEU A 154 -3.66 5.01 -0.83
N ASN A 155 -2.82 5.35 0.15
CA ASN A 155 -3.18 5.40 1.56
C ASN A 155 -4.35 6.38 1.78
N GLN A 156 -4.25 7.59 1.23
CA GLN A 156 -5.31 8.59 1.33
C GLN A 156 -6.63 8.12 0.69
N TYR A 157 -6.55 7.48 -0.49
CA TYR A 157 -7.72 6.93 -1.16
C TYR A 157 -8.38 5.81 -0.37
N LEU A 158 -7.58 4.88 0.18
CA LEU A 158 -8.07 3.76 0.97
C LEU A 158 -8.77 4.23 2.24
N TRP A 159 -8.18 5.16 2.99
CA TRP A 159 -8.81 5.73 4.18
C TRP A 159 -10.12 6.44 3.85
N TYR A 160 -10.14 7.21 2.77
CA TYR A 160 -11.35 7.89 2.32
C TYR A 160 -12.50 6.93 1.95
N GLU A 161 -12.23 5.85 1.22
CA GLU A 161 -13.27 4.85 0.94
C GLU A 161 -13.61 4.02 2.19
N ALA A 162 -12.64 3.69 3.04
CA ALA A 162 -12.88 2.94 4.27
C ALA A 162 -13.83 3.68 5.22
N ASP A 163 -13.62 4.97 5.45
CA ASP A 163 -14.49 5.79 6.29
C ASP A 163 -15.90 5.96 5.67
N LYS A 164 -15.94 6.23 4.36
CA LYS A 164 -17.20 6.32 3.61
C LYS A 164 -18.03 5.03 3.69
N HIS A 165 -17.37 3.88 3.71
CA HIS A 165 -18.00 2.57 3.83
C HIS A 165 -18.17 2.11 5.28
N ARG A 166 -17.77 2.93 6.26
CA ARG A 166 -17.73 2.60 7.70
C ARG A 166 -17.10 1.23 7.94
N LEU A 167 -16.02 0.96 7.19
CA LEU A 167 -15.31 -0.31 7.21
C LEU A 167 -14.76 -0.59 8.60
N PHE A 168 -14.27 0.46 9.26
CA PHE A 168 -13.76 0.38 10.62
C PHE A 168 -14.83 0.82 11.62
N PRO A 169 -15.19 -0.02 12.60
CA PRO A 169 -16.07 0.37 13.69
C PRO A 169 -15.43 1.42 14.60
N VAL A 170 -16.26 2.21 15.27
CA VAL A 170 -15.86 3.41 16.05
C VAL A 170 -14.90 3.11 17.22
N TRP A 171 -14.86 1.87 17.69
CA TRP A 171 -13.95 1.43 18.76
C TRP A 171 -12.51 1.19 18.28
N ILE A 172 -12.24 1.17 16.96
CA ILE A 172 -10.87 1.13 16.43
C ILE A 172 -10.28 2.54 16.55
N LYS A 173 -9.19 2.66 17.31
CA LYS A 173 -8.45 3.90 17.57
C LYS A 173 -6.98 3.74 17.13
N PRO A 174 -6.30 4.80 16.68
CA PRO A 174 -6.73 6.20 16.64
C PRO A 174 -7.70 6.49 15.49
N ALA A 175 -8.67 7.36 15.74
CA ALA A 175 -9.60 7.88 14.73
C ALA A 175 -9.46 9.41 14.68
N ASP A 176 -9.74 10.02 13.53
CA ASP A 176 -9.61 11.47 13.33
C ASP A 176 -10.58 12.30 14.21
N SER A 177 -11.61 11.66 14.76
CA SER A 177 -12.55 12.25 15.70
C SER A 177 -12.01 12.22 17.14
N GLU A 178 -11.60 13.41 17.60
CA GLU A 178 -11.37 13.84 18.99
C GLU A 178 -10.30 13.11 19.86
N PRO A 179 -9.70 13.81 20.85
CA PRO A 179 -8.69 13.23 21.73
C PRO A 179 -9.26 12.10 22.61
N HIS A 180 -8.54 10.98 22.62
CA HIS A 180 -9.07 9.68 23.09
C HIS A 180 -9.34 9.59 24.60
N LEU A 181 -8.67 10.40 25.42
CA LEU A 181 -8.69 10.23 26.88
C LEU A 181 -9.99 10.74 27.52
N TYR A 182 -10.46 11.91 27.12
CA TYR A 182 -11.63 12.55 27.75
C TYR A 182 -12.92 11.78 27.46
N LEU A 183 -13.14 11.41 26.18
CA LEU A 183 -14.31 10.63 25.77
C LEU A 183 -14.36 9.25 26.42
N PHE A 184 -13.19 8.64 26.68
CA PHE A 184 -13.13 7.34 27.36
C PHE A 184 -13.58 7.46 28.83
N ILE A 185 -13.02 8.42 29.58
CA ILE A 185 -13.40 8.66 30.98
C ILE A 185 -14.88 9.06 31.09
N ASN A 186 -15.33 9.95 30.20
CA ASN A 186 -16.73 10.36 30.15
C ASN A 186 -17.66 9.20 29.75
N GLY A 187 -17.23 8.35 28.82
CA GLY A 187 -17.95 7.14 28.42
C GLY A 187 -18.17 6.19 29.59
N ILE A 188 -17.15 5.98 30.42
CA ILE A 188 -17.25 5.19 31.66
C ILE A 188 -18.24 5.83 32.63
N ASN A 189 -18.14 7.13 32.88
CA ASN A 189 -18.99 7.83 33.85
C ASN A 189 -20.49 7.83 33.49
N ASN A 190 -20.84 7.72 32.21
CA ASN A 190 -22.22 7.75 31.73
C ASN A 190 -22.87 6.36 31.64
N LEU A 191 -22.18 5.29 32.06
CA LEU A 191 -22.76 3.96 32.13
C LEU A 191 -23.72 3.85 33.32
N GLN A 192 -24.86 3.21 33.10
CA GLN A 192 -25.88 3.04 34.13
C GLN A 192 -25.35 2.16 35.27
N ASP A 193 -25.55 2.61 36.50
CA ASP A 193 -25.22 1.90 37.74
C ASP A 193 -23.73 1.49 37.90
N ILE A 194 -22.81 2.03 37.08
CA ILE A 194 -21.39 1.61 37.11
C ILE A 194 -20.67 1.89 38.43
N TRP A 195 -21.15 2.88 39.19
CA TRP A 195 -20.61 3.23 40.50
C TRP A 195 -21.44 2.67 41.66
N ASN A 196 -22.59 2.02 41.38
CA ASN A 196 -23.43 1.41 42.40
C ASN A 196 -22.82 0.08 42.85
N THR A 197 -22.52 -0.03 44.14
CA THR A 197 -21.90 -1.21 44.76
C THR A 197 -22.87 -1.97 45.67
N ASN A 198 -24.16 -1.64 45.61
CA ASN A 198 -25.16 -2.07 46.58
C ASN A 198 -25.60 -3.55 46.43
N GLU A 199 -25.42 -4.15 45.25
CA GLU A 199 -25.80 -5.55 44.97
C GLU A 199 -24.59 -6.51 44.82
N GLY A 200 -23.41 -6.12 45.32
CA GLY A 200 -22.20 -6.97 45.27
C GLY A 200 -21.56 -7.10 43.88
N GLU A 201 -21.93 -6.25 42.92
CA GLU A 201 -21.38 -6.25 41.56
C GLU A 201 -19.86 -5.94 41.53
N SER A 202 -19.39 -5.12 42.47
CA SER A 202 -17.96 -4.87 42.71
C SER A 202 -17.28 -5.96 43.55
N ASP A 203 -18.04 -6.74 44.33
CA ASP A 203 -17.48 -7.78 45.18
C ASP A 203 -16.89 -8.90 44.35
N TYR A 204 -17.52 -9.25 43.21
CA TYR A 204 -16.95 -10.23 42.30
C TYR A 204 -15.62 -9.74 41.70
N MET A 205 -15.51 -8.50 41.26
CA MET A 205 -14.26 -7.96 40.70
C MET A 205 -13.15 -7.84 41.76
N THR A 206 -13.52 -7.50 42.99
CA THR A 206 -12.58 -7.38 44.12
C THR A 206 -12.14 -8.77 44.62
N ALA A 207 -13.07 -9.70 44.78
CA ALA A 207 -12.81 -11.08 45.16
C ALA A 207 -12.05 -11.86 44.08
N LYS A 208 -12.33 -11.59 42.79
CA LYS A 208 -11.65 -12.26 41.67
C LYS A 208 -10.23 -11.74 41.45
N ASN A 209 -9.87 -10.56 41.95
CA ASN A 209 -8.47 -10.14 42.01
C ASN A 209 -7.73 -10.73 43.22
N ASN A 210 -8.46 -11.06 44.28
CA ASN A 210 -7.94 -11.67 45.52
C ASN A 210 -7.85 -13.20 45.44
N ILE A 211 -7.08 -13.71 44.47
CA ILE A 211 -6.84 -15.14 44.27
C ILE A 211 -5.42 -15.52 44.72
N VAL A 212 -5.24 -16.79 45.09
CA VAL A 212 -3.91 -17.38 45.31
C VAL A 212 -3.21 -17.55 43.97
N LEU A 213 -2.08 -16.88 43.81
CA LEU A 213 -1.15 -17.09 42.71
C LEU A 213 -0.22 -18.23 43.08
N THR A 214 -0.16 -19.25 42.22
CA THR A 214 0.66 -20.45 42.43
C THR A 214 1.70 -20.58 41.33
N TYR A 215 2.97 -20.70 41.72
CA TYR A 215 4.06 -21.04 40.81
C TYR A 215 4.98 -22.07 41.48
N LYS A 216 5.01 -23.30 40.93
CA LYS A 216 5.68 -24.46 41.52
C LYS A 216 5.22 -24.69 42.96
N ASP A 217 6.11 -24.59 43.94
CA ASP A 217 5.83 -24.81 45.35
C ASP A 217 5.44 -23.52 46.11
N ILE A 218 5.37 -22.38 45.42
CA ILE A 218 5.11 -21.07 46.03
C ILE A 218 3.66 -20.65 45.80
N ASN A 219 2.97 -20.31 46.90
CA ASN A 219 1.61 -19.80 46.92
C ASN A 219 1.58 -18.41 47.58
N HIS A 220 0.95 -17.43 46.93
CA HIS A 220 0.79 -16.08 47.48
C HIS A 220 -0.62 -15.54 47.19
N VAL A 221 -1.29 -15.02 48.21
CA VAL A 221 -2.60 -14.37 48.06
C VAL A 221 -2.40 -12.94 47.56
N ASN A 222 -2.97 -12.61 46.41
CA ASN A 222 -2.89 -11.25 45.88
C ASN A 222 -3.86 -10.29 46.58
N SER A 223 -3.42 -9.69 47.69
CA SER A 223 -4.26 -8.79 48.50
C SER A 223 -4.28 -7.32 48.05
N TYR A 224 -3.42 -6.91 47.10
CA TYR A 224 -3.19 -5.48 46.79
C TYR A 224 -3.19 -5.14 45.29
N GLY A 225 -2.83 -6.05 44.39
CA GLY A 225 -2.68 -5.78 42.95
C GLY A 225 -3.86 -6.26 42.09
N ILE A 226 -3.91 -5.84 40.82
CA ILE A 226 -4.88 -6.32 39.83
C ILE A 226 -4.23 -7.41 38.95
N ILE A 227 -4.96 -8.46 38.61
CA ILE A 227 -4.45 -9.56 37.77
C ILE A 227 -4.78 -9.28 36.29
N HIS A 228 -3.77 -8.90 35.51
CA HIS A 228 -3.90 -8.57 34.08
C HIS A 228 -4.30 -9.75 33.15
N GLY A 229 -4.30 -10.99 33.65
CA GLY A 229 -4.68 -12.19 32.88
C GLY A 229 -6.16 -12.57 32.95
N LEU A 230 -6.99 -11.81 33.68
CA LEU A 230 -8.43 -12.03 33.71
C LEU A 230 -9.04 -11.55 32.38
N GLN A 231 -9.93 -12.35 31.77
CA GLN A 231 -10.56 -12.11 30.45
C GLN A 231 -11.39 -10.81 30.32
N ARG A 232 -11.41 -9.97 31.38
CA ARG A 232 -12.05 -8.66 31.44
C ARG A 232 -11.11 -7.55 31.96
N ALA A 233 -9.80 -7.79 31.98
CA ALA A 233 -8.84 -6.69 32.10
C ALA A 233 -8.89 -5.92 30.78
N PHE A 234 -9.41 -4.69 30.84
CA PHE A 234 -9.50 -3.75 29.73
C PHE A 234 -8.18 -3.56 29.01
#